data_AF-A0A523B0L0-F1
#
_entry.id   AF-A0A523B0L0-F1
#
_cell.length_a   1.000
_cell.length_b   1.000
_cell.length_c   1.000
_cell.angle_alpha   90.00
_cell.angle_beta   90.00
_cell.angle_gamma   90.00
#
_symmetry.space_group_name_H-M   'P 1'
#
loop_
_entity.id
_entity.type
_entity.pdbx_description
1 polymer ?
#
loop_
_entity_poly.entity_id
_entity_poly.type
_entity_poly.pdbx_seq_one_letter_code
_entity_poly.pdbx_strand_id
1 'polypeptide(L)'
;MVLKYVTRAMVRRVLPQRRPDSHKGENGRVLVVGGSSRYVGAPALAALSALRSGVDLVTVASPRETAKLINTFSPDLITVKLPCEDLTPEALPHLFPELERCDTLILGPGLGGLEETGKAVLSLLEEVRREHPDLPVLLDADALKAVRGKEWRGMEVVLTPHAGEFKVVTEREVPKDLEGRARTVGEEARRLGCVILLKGRIDVISSPEGKVFLNRTGNPGMTVGGTGDVLSGV
;
A
#
# COMPACT_ATOMS: atom_id res chain seq x y z
N MET A 1 20.69 -1.85 -18.91
CA MET A 1 19.44 -2.29 -18.24
C MET A 1 18.43 -2.62 -19.34
N VAL A 2 17.75 -3.76 -19.29
CA VAL A 2 16.71 -4.11 -20.29
C VAL A 2 15.35 -3.73 -19.72
N LEU A 3 14.69 -2.73 -20.32
CA LEU A 3 13.35 -2.31 -19.94
C LEU A 3 12.33 -3.28 -20.52
N LYS A 4 11.48 -3.86 -19.66
CA LYS A 4 10.42 -4.79 -20.07
C LYS A 4 9.06 -4.15 -19.82
N TYR A 5 8.16 -4.21 -20.80
CA TYR A 5 6.79 -3.79 -20.58
C TYR A 5 5.98 -4.91 -19.93
N VAL A 6 5.14 -4.54 -18.97
CA VAL A 6 4.08 -5.42 -18.47
C VAL A 6 3.14 -5.73 -19.63
N THR A 7 2.87 -7.02 -19.84
CA THR A 7 1.97 -7.48 -20.90
C THR A 7 0.78 -8.21 -20.30
N ARG A 8 -0.32 -8.30 -21.06
CA ARG A 8 -1.51 -9.07 -20.67
C ARG A 8 -1.17 -10.53 -20.34
N ALA A 9 -0.22 -11.13 -21.06
CA ALA A 9 0.23 -12.50 -20.82
C ALA A 9 0.97 -12.64 -19.48
N MET A 10 1.77 -11.65 -19.08
CA MET A 10 2.42 -11.62 -17.76
C MET A 10 1.38 -11.51 -16.64
N VAL A 11 0.43 -10.58 -16.76
CA VAL A 11 -0.63 -10.39 -15.76
C VAL A 11 -1.46 -11.68 -15.59
N ARG A 12 -1.88 -12.31 -16.69
CA ARG A 12 -2.63 -13.58 -16.63
C ARG A 12 -1.91 -14.71 -15.91
N ARG A 13 -0.57 -14.70 -15.88
CA ARG A 13 0.22 -15.75 -15.22
C ARG A 13 0.30 -15.57 -13.70
N VAL A 14 0.10 -14.35 -13.20
CA VAL A 14 0.18 -14.03 -11.77
C VAL A 14 -1.20 -13.91 -11.12
N LEU A 15 -2.28 -13.84 -11.90
CA LEU A 15 -3.63 -13.83 -11.36
C LEU A 15 -3.94 -15.18 -10.67
N PRO A 16 -4.25 -15.17 -9.36
CA PRO A 16 -4.57 -16.40 -8.65
C PRO A 16 -5.85 -17.03 -9.21
N GLN A 17 -5.90 -18.36 -9.23
CA GLN A 17 -7.11 -19.11 -9.56
C GLN A 17 -7.85 -19.48 -8.28
N ARG A 18 -9.14 -19.19 -8.21
CA ARG A 18 -9.99 -19.69 -7.12
C ARG A 18 -10.23 -21.18 -7.31
N ARG A 19 -9.83 -21.99 -6.33
CA ARG A 19 -10.13 -23.43 -6.37
C ARG A 19 -11.64 -23.64 -6.16
N PRO A 20 -12.27 -24.63 -6.82
CA PRO A 20 -13.70 -24.90 -6.64
C PRO A 20 -14.11 -25.28 -5.20
N ASP A 21 -13.16 -25.79 -4.42
CA ASP A 21 -13.32 -26.21 -3.03
C ASP A 21 -12.85 -25.15 -2.02
N SER A 22 -12.44 -23.95 -2.47
CA SER A 22 -11.94 -22.94 -1.54
C SER A 22 -13.05 -22.34 -0.67
N HIS A 23 -12.70 -22.02 0.58
CA HIS A 23 -13.60 -21.40 1.54
C HIS A 23 -13.23 -19.95 1.84
N LYS A 24 -14.17 -19.22 2.46
CA LYS A 24 -13.99 -17.81 2.83
C LYS A 24 -12.76 -17.65 3.71
N GLY A 25 -11.82 -16.82 3.24
CA GLY A 25 -10.57 -16.51 3.93
C GLY A 25 -9.39 -17.34 3.47
N GLU A 26 -9.56 -18.23 2.47
CA GLU A 26 -8.46 -18.92 1.78
C GLU A 26 -7.98 -18.18 0.52
N ASN A 27 -8.75 -17.21 0.03
CA ASN A 27 -8.37 -16.40 -1.13
C ASN A 27 -7.89 -14.99 -0.73
N GLY A 28 -7.32 -14.86 0.47
CA GLY A 28 -6.70 -13.63 0.97
C GLY A 28 -7.56 -12.85 1.96
N ARG A 29 -6.87 -12.24 2.92
CA ARG A 29 -7.40 -11.35 3.95
C ARG A 29 -6.52 -10.10 4.00
N VAL A 30 -7.09 -8.93 3.69
CA VAL A 30 -6.36 -7.67 3.68
C VAL A 30 -6.72 -6.85 4.90
N LEU A 31 -5.71 -6.34 5.60
CA LEU A 31 -5.88 -5.28 6.59
C LEU A 31 -5.49 -3.94 5.96
N VAL A 32 -6.40 -2.97 5.96
CA VAL A 32 -6.12 -1.58 5.56
C VAL A 32 -6.07 -0.71 6.81
N VAL A 33 -4.92 -0.13 7.11
CA VAL A 33 -4.75 0.86 8.17
C VAL A 33 -4.62 2.23 7.50
N GLY A 34 -5.66 3.05 7.67
CA GLY A 34 -5.77 4.31 6.97
C GLY A 34 -6.91 5.16 7.48
N GLY A 35 -7.09 6.31 6.85
CA GLY A 35 -8.09 7.29 7.22
C GLY A 35 -7.68 8.17 8.39
N SER A 36 -8.38 9.29 8.47
CA SER A 36 -8.19 10.38 9.43
C SER A 36 -9.52 11.09 9.65
N SER A 37 -9.52 12.07 10.54
CA SER A 37 -10.60 13.05 10.70
C SER A 37 -10.99 13.74 9.37
N ARG A 38 -10.03 13.87 8.44
CA ARG A 38 -10.20 14.55 7.14
C ARG A 38 -10.43 13.61 5.97
N TYR A 39 -9.71 12.49 5.90
CA TYR A 39 -9.67 11.63 4.71
C TYR A 39 -10.40 10.30 4.96
N VAL A 40 -11.72 10.35 4.94
CA VAL A 40 -12.57 9.15 5.18
C VAL A 40 -12.54 8.17 3.99
N GLY A 41 -12.54 8.69 2.76
CA GLY A 41 -12.76 7.87 1.56
C GLY A 41 -11.56 7.04 1.10
N ALA A 42 -10.34 7.51 1.34
CA ALA A 42 -9.11 6.87 0.86
C ALA A 42 -8.98 5.39 1.30
N PRO A 43 -9.05 5.04 2.60
CA PRO A 43 -8.96 3.63 3.01
C PRO A 43 -10.14 2.78 2.51
N ALA A 44 -11.32 3.38 2.33
CA ALA A 44 -12.47 2.67 1.78
C ALA A 44 -12.30 2.34 0.29
N LEU A 45 -11.70 3.23 -0.49
CA LEU A 45 -11.40 2.98 -1.90
C LEU A 45 -10.41 1.82 -2.06
N ALA A 46 -9.34 1.81 -1.26
CA ALA A 46 -8.38 0.69 -1.22
C ALA A 46 -9.06 -0.62 -0.79
N ALA A 47 -9.91 -0.57 0.22
CA ALA A 47 -10.59 -1.76 0.70
C ALA A 47 -11.58 -2.35 -0.32
N LEU A 48 -12.36 -1.48 -0.98
CA LEU A 48 -13.30 -1.89 -2.02
C LEU A 48 -12.58 -2.42 -3.25
N SER A 49 -11.44 -1.84 -3.65
CA SER A 49 -10.68 -2.35 -4.78
C SER A 49 -10.00 -3.69 -4.48
N ALA A 50 -9.57 -3.93 -3.24
CA ALA A 50 -9.09 -5.24 -2.78
C ALA A 50 -10.18 -6.32 -2.86
N LEU A 51 -11.41 -6.03 -2.44
CA LEU A 51 -12.52 -6.97 -2.65
C LEU A 51 -12.75 -7.25 -4.15
N ARG A 52 -12.59 -6.23 -5.00
CA ARG A 52 -12.73 -6.38 -6.47
C ARG A 52 -11.55 -7.12 -7.12
N SER A 53 -10.37 -7.15 -6.51
CA SER A 53 -9.22 -7.93 -7.01
C SER A 53 -9.33 -9.42 -6.69
N GLY A 54 -10.30 -9.81 -5.86
CA GLY A 54 -10.63 -11.19 -5.57
C GLY A 54 -10.25 -11.66 -4.17
N VAL A 55 -9.96 -10.74 -3.25
CA VAL A 55 -9.76 -11.00 -1.82
C VAL A 55 -11.08 -11.39 -1.15
N ASP A 56 -11.07 -12.33 -0.20
CA ASP A 56 -12.29 -12.80 0.47
C ASP A 56 -12.75 -11.88 1.61
N LEU A 57 -11.80 -11.27 2.31
CA LEU A 57 -12.05 -10.46 3.49
C LEU A 57 -11.16 -9.22 3.50
N VAL A 58 -11.79 -8.07 3.78
CA VAL A 58 -11.05 -6.84 4.02
C VAL A 58 -11.50 -6.22 5.33
N THR A 59 -10.54 -6.01 6.22
CA THR A 59 -10.72 -5.25 7.45
C THR A 59 -10.09 -3.87 7.28
N VAL A 60 -10.82 -2.82 7.60
CA VAL A 60 -10.32 -1.43 7.59
C VAL A 60 -10.22 -0.93 9.03
N ALA A 61 -9.01 -0.67 9.49
CA ALA A 61 -8.77 -0.01 10.77
C ALA A 61 -8.56 1.49 10.55
N SER A 62 -9.44 2.28 11.17
CA SER A 62 -9.45 3.73 11.07
C SER A 62 -9.88 4.35 12.41
N PRO A 63 -9.63 5.65 12.62
CA PRO A 63 -10.21 6.39 13.74
C PRO A 63 -11.71 6.14 13.89
N ARG A 64 -12.21 6.07 15.12
CA ARG A 64 -13.54 5.53 15.45
C ARG A 64 -14.67 6.13 14.60
N GLU A 65 -14.69 7.46 14.47
CA GLU A 65 -15.75 8.14 13.72
C GLU A 65 -15.59 7.91 12.20
N THR A 66 -14.35 7.93 11.70
CA THR A 66 -14.02 7.58 10.31
C THR A 66 -14.44 6.16 9.97
N ALA A 67 -14.13 5.17 10.82
CA ALA A 67 -14.52 3.77 10.64
C ALA A 67 -16.05 3.58 10.61
N LYS A 68 -16.81 4.33 11.42
CA LYS A 68 -18.28 4.31 11.37
C LYS A 68 -18.83 4.83 10.04
N LEU A 69 -18.22 5.88 9.49
CA LEU A 69 -18.61 6.42 8.19
C LEU A 69 -18.26 5.45 7.05
N ILE A 70 -17.08 4.84 7.08
CA ILE A 70 -16.65 3.84 6.10
C ILE A 70 -17.63 2.65 6.02
N ASN A 71 -18.16 2.22 7.16
CA ASN A 71 -19.19 1.16 7.23
C ASN A 71 -20.45 1.47 6.39
N THR A 72 -20.71 2.73 6.06
CA THR A 72 -21.88 3.12 5.24
C THR A 72 -21.64 2.94 3.74
N PHE A 73 -20.39 2.79 3.30
CA PHE A 73 -20.05 2.70 1.87
C PHE A 73 -20.32 1.31 1.29
N SER A 74 -20.14 0.26 2.10
CA SER A 74 -20.48 -1.11 1.71
C SER A 74 -20.66 -2.01 2.94
N PRO A 75 -21.66 -2.90 2.96
CA PRO A 75 -21.84 -3.89 4.03
C PRO A 75 -20.75 -4.98 4.03
N ASP A 76 -19.98 -5.13 2.95
CA ASP A 76 -18.92 -6.13 2.84
C ASP A 76 -17.66 -5.75 3.62
N LEU A 77 -17.52 -4.48 3.98
CA LEU A 77 -16.36 -3.98 4.72
C LEU A 77 -16.48 -4.29 6.22
N ILE A 78 -15.45 -4.91 6.77
CA ILE A 78 -15.27 -5.03 8.21
C ILE A 78 -14.47 -3.80 8.65
N THR A 79 -14.85 -3.15 9.76
CA THR A 79 -14.08 -2.01 10.28
C THR A 79 -13.74 -2.14 11.75
N VAL A 80 -12.49 -1.83 12.07
CA VAL A 80 -11.97 -1.69 13.43
C VAL A 80 -12.00 -0.21 13.81
N LYS A 81 -12.63 0.08 14.95
CA LYS A 81 -12.84 1.44 15.43
C LYS A 81 -11.73 1.80 16.40
N LEU A 82 -10.65 2.37 15.89
CA LEU A 82 -9.53 2.80 16.71
C LEU A 82 -9.98 3.92 17.66
N PRO A 83 -9.67 3.85 18.97
CA PRO A 83 -10.13 4.84 19.95
C PRO A 83 -9.31 6.14 19.90
N CYS A 84 -9.23 6.75 18.73
CA CYS A 84 -8.50 7.98 18.44
C CYS A 84 -9.24 8.83 17.41
N GLU A 85 -8.84 10.10 17.26
CA GLU A 85 -9.31 11.00 16.20
C GLU A 85 -8.49 10.85 14.91
N ASP A 86 -7.17 10.70 15.07
CA ASP A 86 -6.21 10.33 14.05
C ASP A 86 -5.29 9.23 14.61
N LEU A 87 -4.61 8.45 13.77
CA LEU A 87 -3.80 7.32 14.25
C LEU A 87 -2.67 7.80 15.17
N THR A 88 -2.55 7.20 16.35
CA THR A 88 -1.49 7.44 17.34
C THR A 88 -0.90 6.11 17.86
N PRO A 89 0.29 6.10 18.48
CA PRO A 89 0.89 4.88 19.03
C PRO A 89 0.00 4.15 20.05
N GLU A 90 -0.79 4.88 20.83
CA GLU A 90 -1.67 4.31 21.87
C GLU A 90 -2.81 3.47 21.28
N ALA A 91 -3.18 3.72 20.02
CA ALA A 91 -4.22 2.96 19.33
C ALA A 91 -3.70 1.64 18.72
N LEU A 92 -2.38 1.45 18.60
CA LEU A 92 -1.78 0.30 17.92
C LEU A 92 -2.15 -1.07 18.52
N PRO A 93 -2.28 -1.25 19.85
CA PRO A 93 -2.68 -2.53 20.41
C PRO A 93 -4.02 -3.07 19.88
N HIS A 94 -4.90 -2.21 19.37
CA HIS A 94 -6.16 -2.62 18.74
C HIS A 94 -5.98 -3.23 17.34
N LEU A 95 -4.80 -3.10 16.73
CA LEU A 95 -4.47 -3.66 15.43
C LEU A 95 -3.91 -5.09 15.52
N PHE A 96 -3.30 -5.45 16.66
CA PHE A 96 -2.56 -6.71 16.78
C PHE A 96 -3.42 -7.95 16.49
N PRO A 97 -4.68 -8.06 16.97
CA PRO A 97 -5.53 -9.20 16.61
C PRO A 97 -5.83 -9.32 15.11
N GLU A 98 -5.78 -8.22 14.37
CA GLU A 98 -6.01 -8.22 12.92
C GLU A 98 -4.73 -8.52 12.15
N LEU A 99 -3.55 -8.13 12.67
CA LEU A 99 -2.25 -8.52 12.11
C LEU A 99 -2.04 -10.05 12.15
N GLU A 100 -2.49 -10.71 13.21
CA GLU A 100 -2.48 -12.18 13.34
C GLU A 100 -3.37 -12.90 12.30
N ARG A 101 -4.30 -12.17 11.69
CA ARG A 101 -5.37 -12.76 10.86
C ARG A 101 -5.30 -12.37 9.40
N CYS A 102 -4.54 -11.34 9.04
CA CYS A 102 -4.41 -10.88 7.67
C CYS A 102 -3.25 -11.56 6.95
N ASP A 103 -3.37 -11.64 5.63
CA ASP A 103 -2.33 -12.15 4.75
C ASP A 103 -1.51 -11.00 4.14
N THR A 104 -1.98 -9.75 4.24
CA THR A 104 -1.24 -8.55 3.83
C THR A 104 -1.77 -7.30 4.53
N LEU A 105 -0.89 -6.32 4.71
CA LEU A 105 -1.17 -5.02 5.31
C LEU A 105 -1.01 -3.90 4.27
N ILE A 106 -2.03 -3.07 4.12
CA ILE A 106 -1.96 -1.78 3.42
C ILE A 106 -1.92 -0.68 4.48
N LEU A 107 -0.89 0.16 4.47
CA LEU A 107 -0.72 1.25 5.42
C LEU A 107 -0.53 2.58 4.68
N GLY A 108 -1.34 3.58 5.04
CA GLY A 108 -1.12 4.96 4.56
C GLY A 108 -2.28 5.71 3.92
N PRO A 109 -3.21 5.08 3.17
CA PRO A 109 -4.29 5.80 2.51
C PRO A 109 -5.08 6.69 3.48
N GLY A 110 -4.91 8.02 3.35
CA GLY A 110 -5.62 9.01 4.15
C GLY A 110 -5.21 9.14 5.62
N LEU A 111 -4.03 8.68 6.04
CA LEU A 111 -3.59 8.82 7.44
C LEU A 111 -3.36 10.28 7.87
N GLY A 112 -3.12 11.20 6.94
CA GLY A 112 -2.78 12.58 7.25
C GLY A 112 -1.31 12.78 7.63
N GLY A 113 -0.97 13.99 8.06
CA GLY A 113 0.43 14.43 8.21
C GLY A 113 0.84 14.81 9.63
N LEU A 114 0.11 14.35 10.66
CA LEU A 114 0.44 14.65 12.05
C LEU A 114 1.71 13.90 12.49
N GLU A 115 2.50 14.52 13.37
CA GLU A 115 3.74 13.94 13.87
C GLU A 115 3.49 12.62 14.62
N GLU A 116 2.46 12.58 15.48
CA GLU A 116 2.05 11.38 16.22
C GLU A 116 1.62 10.24 15.29
N THR A 117 0.98 10.57 14.16
CA THR A 117 0.65 9.57 13.14
C THR A 117 1.90 9.00 12.48
N GLY A 118 2.91 9.83 12.22
CA GLY A 118 4.21 9.35 11.75
C GLY A 118 4.89 8.41 12.75
N LYS A 119 4.84 8.74 14.05
CA LYS A 119 5.34 7.86 15.13
C LYS A 119 4.58 6.53 15.16
N ALA A 120 3.25 6.57 15.06
CA ALA A 120 2.42 5.38 15.02
C ALA A 120 2.75 4.48 13.83
N VAL A 121 2.94 5.04 12.64
CA VAL A 121 3.36 4.30 11.45
C VAL A 121 4.69 3.59 11.69
N LEU A 122 5.69 4.29 12.23
CA LEU A 122 6.99 3.69 12.51
C LEU A 122 6.90 2.57 13.56
N SER A 123 6.20 2.82 14.68
CA SER A 123 6.02 1.82 15.72
C SER A 123 5.26 0.59 15.25
N LEU A 124 4.23 0.76 14.41
CA LEU A 124 3.50 -0.36 13.82
C LEU A 124 4.41 -1.20 12.91
N LEU A 125 5.26 -0.56 12.10
CA LEU A 125 6.18 -1.27 11.21
C LEU A 125 7.29 -1.99 11.98
N GLU A 126 7.74 -1.45 13.11
CA GLU A 126 8.65 -2.13 14.02
C GLU A 126 8.01 -3.38 14.65
N GLU A 127 6.74 -3.29 15.06
CA GLU A 127 5.97 -4.43 15.56
C GLU A 127 5.82 -5.52 14.48
N VAL A 128 5.38 -5.14 13.28
CA VAL A 128 5.23 -6.06 12.15
C VAL A 128 6.56 -6.72 11.82
N ARG A 129 7.67 -5.96 11.79
CA ARG A 129 9.01 -6.52 11.54
C ARG A 129 9.41 -7.56 12.59
N ARG A 130 9.01 -7.38 13.85
CA ARG A 130 9.41 -8.24 14.97
C ARG A 130 8.56 -9.49 15.06
N GLU A 131 7.24 -9.35 14.99
CA GLU A 131 6.28 -10.44 15.24
C GLU A 131 5.75 -11.08 13.94
N HIS A 132 5.77 -10.36 12.82
CA HIS A 132 5.21 -10.79 11.53
C HIS A 132 6.17 -10.52 10.36
N PRO A 133 7.45 -10.97 10.41
CA PRO A 133 8.47 -10.60 9.44
C PRO A 133 8.14 -11.01 7.99
N ASP A 134 7.32 -12.04 7.82
CA ASP A 134 6.90 -12.57 6.52
C ASP A 134 5.60 -11.93 5.99
N LEU A 135 4.95 -11.05 6.76
CA LEU A 135 3.72 -10.38 6.33
C LEU A 135 4.03 -9.34 5.24
N PRO A 136 3.51 -9.47 4.01
CA PRO A 136 3.70 -8.47 2.97
C PRO A 136 3.01 -7.14 3.32
N VAL A 137 3.76 -6.04 3.22
CA VAL A 137 3.29 -4.69 3.55
C VAL A 137 3.35 -3.76 2.35
N LEU A 138 2.23 -3.11 2.04
CA LEU A 138 2.16 -1.99 1.13
C LEU A 138 2.19 -0.67 1.91
N LEU A 139 3.13 0.21 1.57
CA LEU A 139 3.20 1.58 2.06
C LEU A 139 2.80 2.54 0.93
N ASP A 140 1.72 3.28 1.15
CA ASP A 140 1.21 4.26 0.19
C ASP A 140 0.97 5.63 0.84
N ALA A 141 0.84 6.66 0.02
CA ALA A 141 0.40 7.99 0.41
C ALA A 141 1.12 8.55 1.65
N ASP A 142 0.39 8.81 2.74
CA ASP A 142 0.91 9.47 3.93
C ASP A 142 1.91 8.61 4.72
N ALA A 143 1.82 7.28 4.65
CA ALA A 143 2.80 6.40 5.31
C ALA A 143 4.21 6.56 4.70
N LEU A 144 4.31 6.85 3.40
CA LEU A 144 5.59 7.04 2.71
C LEU A 144 6.42 8.20 3.29
N LYS A 145 5.74 9.23 3.83
CA LYS A 145 6.41 10.39 4.44
C LYS A 145 7.07 10.02 5.78
N ALA A 146 6.43 9.16 6.57
CA ALA A 146 6.92 8.73 7.87
C ALA A 146 8.17 7.85 7.76
N VAL A 147 8.32 7.12 6.65
CA VAL A 147 9.37 6.11 6.47
C VAL A 147 10.55 6.58 5.63
N ARG A 148 10.77 7.90 5.56
CA ARG A 148 11.87 8.52 4.80
C ARG A 148 13.22 7.87 5.11
N GLY A 149 13.90 7.43 4.04
CA GLY A 149 15.24 6.83 4.13
C GLY A 149 15.31 5.45 4.80
N LYS A 150 14.20 4.86 5.24
CA LYS A 150 14.18 3.54 5.88
C LYS A 150 14.42 2.42 4.87
N GLU A 151 15.19 1.43 5.30
CA GLU A 151 15.47 0.22 4.51
C GLU A 151 14.61 -0.95 5.01
N TRP A 152 14.25 -1.84 4.09
CA TRP A 152 13.25 -2.89 4.29
C TRP A 152 13.83 -4.29 4.15
N ARG A 153 15.16 -4.44 4.19
CA ARG A 153 15.81 -5.75 4.15
C ARG A 153 15.26 -6.65 5.25
N GLY A 154 14.83 -7.86 4.89
CA GLY A 154 14.20 -8.81 5.82
C GLY A 154 12.71 -8.61 6.03
N MET A 155 12.06 -7.77 5.23
CA MET A 155 10.60 -7.66 5.15
C MET A 155 10.17 -7.64 3.68
N GLU A 156 8.96 -8.11 3.39
CA GLU A 156 8.37 -7.96 2.05
C GLU A 156 7.59 -6.64 1.98
N VAL A 157 8.21 -5.60 1.40
CA VAL A 157 7.62 -4.25 1.33
C VAL A 157 7.47 -3.77 -0.11
N VAL A 158 6.31 -3.18 -0.40
CA VAL A 158 6.03 -2.45 -1.63
C VAL A 158 5.78 -0.98 -1.31
N LEU A 159 6.44 -0.08 -2.03
CA LEU A 159 6.19 1.36 -1.99
C LEU A 159 5.49 1.78 -3.28
N THR A 160 4.42 2.58 -3.18
CA THR A 160 3.67 3.09 -4.36
C THR A 160 3.74 4.61 -4.52
N PRO A 161 4.92 5.26 -4.47
CA PRO A 161 5.00 6.70 -4.54
C PRO A 161 4.60 7.26 -5.92
N HIS A 162 3.98 8.44 -5.95
CA HIS A 162 4.10 9.34 -7.10
C HIS A 162 5.44 10.09 -7.06
N ALA A 163 5.79 10.87 -8.09
CA ALA A 163 7.11 11.55 -8.18
C ALA A 163 7.45 12.43 -6.96
N GLY A 164 6.48 13.18 -6.42
CA GLY A 164 6.66 13.96 -5.18
C GLY A 164 6.96 13.09 -3.94
N GLU A 165 6.15 12.07 -3.66
CA GLU A 165 6.39 11.11 -2.58
C GLU A 165 7.71 10.37 -2.73
N PHE A 166 8.11 10.04 -3.97
CA PHE A 166 9.39 9.40 -4.25
C PHE A 166 10.56 10.29 -3.81
N LYS A 167 10.49 11.59 -4.12
CA LYS A 167 11.49 12.56 -3.64
C LYS A 167 11.50 12.64 -2.12
N VAL A 168 10.34 12.58 -1.47
CA VAL A 168 10.26 12.62 0.00
C VAL A 168 10.89 11.37 0.62
N VAL A 169 10.57 10.17 0.13
CA VAL A 169 11.03 8.92 0.74
C VAL A 169 12.48 8.58 0.40
N THR A 170 12.95 8.93 -0.80
CA THR A 170 14.30 8.59 -1.28
C THR A 170 15.30 9.75 -1.24
N GLU A 171 14.83 10.98 -1.05
CA GLU A 171 15.61 12.22 -1.19
C GLU A 171 16.20 12.46 -2.60
N ARG A 172 15.74 11.70 -3.60
CA ARG A 172 16.18 11.83 -4.99
C ARG A 172 15.05 12.26 -5.91
N GLU A 173 15.40 13.13 -6.85
CA GLU A 173 14.50 13.46 -7.96
C GLU A 173 14.62 12.42 -9.07
N VAL A 174 13.51 12.17 -9.75
CA VAL A 174 13.46 11.28 -10.90
C VAL A 174 13.61 12.08 -12.19
N PRO A 175 14.50 11.67 -13.11
CA PRO A 175 14.60 12.28 -14.43
C PRO A 175 13.27 12.23 -15.20
N LYS A 176 13.13 13.15 -16.17
CA LYS A 176 11.95 13.20 -17.05
C LYS A 176 11.97 12.13 -18.13
N ASP A 177 13.16 11.72 -18.56
CA ASP A 177 13.30 10.65 -19.55
C ASP A 177 13.06 9.28 -18.90
N LEU A 178 12.52 8.36 -19.68
CA LEU A 178 12.05 7.07 -19.18
C LEU A 178 13.21 6.18 -18.69
N GLU A 179 14.36 6.22 -19.34
CA GLU A 179 15.51 5.38 -18.99
C GLU A 179 16.16 5.85 -17.69
N GLY A 180 16.39 7.16 -17.54
CA GLY A 180 16.90 7.79 -16.32
C GLY A 180 15.94 7.59 -15.15
N ARG A 181 14.64 7.74 -15.37
CA ARG A 181 13.61 7.42 -14.37
C ARG A 181 13.69 5.95 -13.94
N ALA A 182 13.72 5.02 -14.90
CA ALA A 182 13.82 3.59 -14.62
C ALA A 182 15.10 3.21 -13.87
N ARG A 183 16.24 3.82 -14.24
CA ARG A 183 17.52 3.62 -13.58
C ARG A 183 17.48 4.11 -12.13
N THR A 184 16.98 5.32 -11.90
CA THR A 184 16.88 5.92 -10.57
C THR A 184 15.99 5.09 -9.65
N VAL A 185 14.81 4.67 -10.13
CA VAL A 185 13.91 3.80 -9.34
C VAL A 185 14.57 2.45 -9.04
N GLY A 186 15.30 1.87 -10.00
CA GLY A 186 16.00 0.60 -9.78
C GLY A 186 17.16 0.68 -8.80
N GLU A 187 17.89 1.80 -8.78
CA GLU A 187 18.92 2.08 -7.77
C GLU A 187 18.29 2.19 -6.37
N GLU A 188 17.21 2.94 -6.24
CA GLU A 188 16.53 3.14 -4.95
C GLU A 188 15.84 1.88 -4.44
N ALA A 189 15.20 1.09 -5.31
CA ALA A 189 14.60 -0.19 -4.93
C ALA A 189 15.65 -1.16 -4.35
N ARG A 190 16.83 -1.24 -4.97
CA ARG A 190 17.95 -2.03 -4.46
C ARG A 190 18.52 -1.45 -3.16
N ARG A 191 18.69 -0.13 -3.08
CA ARG A 191 19.23 0.55 -1.89
C ARG A 191 18.34 0.33 -0.68
N LEU A 192 17.04 0.58 -0.85
CA LEU A 192 16.03 0.43 0.21
C LEU A 192 15.66 -1.04 0.46
N GLY A 193 15.95 -1.96 -0.46
CA GLY A 193 15.65 -3.38 -0.29
C GLY A 193 14.14 -3.68 -0.35
N CYS A 194 13.39 -3.00 -1.21
CA CYS A 194 11.95 -3.15 -1.38
C CYS A 194 11.54 -3.06 -2.85
N VAL A 195 10.28 -3.40 -3.15
CA VAL A 195 9.68 -3.10 -4.46
C VAL A 195 9.24 -1.63 -4.47
N ILE A 196 9.54 -0.92 -5.56
CA ILE A 196 9.03 0.43 -5.78
C ILE A 196 8.21 0.45 -7.07
N LEU A 197 6.93 0.84 -6.95
CA LEU A 197 6.05 1.20 -8.05
C LEU A 197 5.93 2.72 -8.11
N LEU A 198 6.73 3.33 -8.96
CA LEU A 198 6.69 4.78 -9.18
C LEU A 198 5.58 5.15 -10.15
N LYS A 199 4.46 5.67 -9.61
CA LYS A 199 3.25 6.08 -10.35
C LYS A 199 3.55 7.20 -11.36
N GLY A 200 3.01 7.10 -12.56
CA GLY A 200 3.15 8.13 -13.60
C GLY A 200 2.36 7.84 -14.87
N ARG A 201 2.67 8.55 -15.97
CA ARG A 201 2.09 8.24 -17.28
C ARG A 201 2.52 6.85 -17.77
N ILE A 202 3.77 6.49 -17.50
CA ILE A 202 4.29 5.14 -17.58
C ILE A 202 4.81 4.83 -16.18
N ASP A 203 4.19 3.86 -15.52
CA ASP A 203 4.67 3.44 -14.20
C ASP A 203 5.98 2.69 -14.36
N VAL A 204 6.88 2.88 -13.40
CA VAL A 204 8.13 2.14 -13.31
C VAL A 204 8.05 1.27 -12.07
N ILE A 205 8.14 -0.04 -12.26
CA ILE A 205 8.11 -1.03 -11.18
C ILE A 205 9.49 -1.65 -11.09
N SER A 206 10.17 -1.51 -9.96
CA SER A 206 11.47 -2.15 -9.75
C SER A 206 11.46 -3.03 -8.52
N SER A 207 12.05 -4.23 -8.65
CA SER A 207 12.33 -5.12 -7.53
C SER A 207 13.72 -4.83 -6.92
N PRO A 208 13.97 -5.21 -5.66
CA PRO A 208 15.28 -5.01 -5.04
C PRO A 208 16.39 -5.86 -5.69
N GLU A 209 16.03 -6.94 -6.39
CA GLU A 209 16.96 -7.78 -7.18
C GLU A 209 17.36 -7.14 -8.51
N GLY A 210 16.78 -5.99 -8.87
CA GLY A 210 17.12 -5.23 -10.08
C GLY A 210 16.32 -5.60 -11.33
N LYS A 211 15.16 -6.26 -11.18
CA LYS A 211 14.20 -6.39 -12.29
C LYS A 211 13.42 -5.09 -12.41
N VAL A 212 13.30 -4.55 -13.63
CA VAL A 212 12.53 -3.33 -13.91
C VAL A 212 11.48 -3.61 -14.98
N PHE A 213 10.24 -3.23 -14.67
CA PHE A 213 9.09 -3.31 -15.55
C PHE A 213 8.46 -1.94 -15.77
N LEU A 214 7.85 -1.76 -16.93
CA LEU A 214 7.13 -0.57 -17.33
C LEU A 214 5.67 -0.89 -17.57
N ASN A 215 4.77 -0.14 -16.93
CA ASN A 215 3.35 -0.22 -17.23
C ASN A 215 2.92 1.00 -18.06
N ARG A 216 2.36 0.76 -19.25
CA ARG A 216 1.90 1.82 -20.17
C ARG A 216 0.38 1.88 -20.32
N THR A 217 -0.35 1.08 -19.56
CA THR A 217 -1.81 1.12 -19.55
C THR A 217 -2.31 2.35 -18.80
N GLY A 218 -3.60 2.64 -18.93
CA GLY A 218 -4.21 3.81 -18.31
C GLY A 218 -4.48 4.93 -19.31
N ASN A 219 -5.08 6.01 -18.83
CA ASN A 219 -5.44 7.16 -19.64
C ASN A 219 -5.51 8.43 -18.77
N PRO A 220 -5.54 9.64 -19.37
CA PRO A 220 -5.57 10.89 -18.62
C PRO A 220 -6.74 11.03 -17.62
N GLY A 221 -7.86 10.33 -17.81
CA GLY A 221 -8.98 10.35 -16.87
C GLY A 221 -8.64 9.79 -15.48
N MET A 222 -7.50 9.11 -15.33
CA MET A 222 -7.01 8.60 -14.04
C MET A 222 -6.35 9.68 -13.17
N THR A 223 -6.19 10.92 -13.65
CA THR A 223 -5.66 12.05 -12.86
C THR A 223 -6.74 12.65 -11.95
N VAL A 224 -7.42 11.82 -11.19
CA VAL A 224 -8.43 12.22 -10.19
C VAL A 224 -8.04 11.66 -8.83
N GLY A 225 -8.41 12.37 -7.76
CA GLY A 225 -8.20 11.89 -6.39
C GLY A 225 -8.86 10.52 -6.18
N GLY A 226 -8.16 9.61 -5.51
CA GLY A 226 -8.64 8.26 -5.23
C GLY A 226 -8.12 7.17 -6.16
N THR A 227 -7.56 7.48 -7.34
CA THR A 227 -7.02 6.43 -8.23
C THR A 227 -5.80 5.72 -7.64
N GLY A 228 -4.97 6.44 -6.88
CA GLY A 228 -3.88 5.86 -6.11
C GLY A 228 -4.39 4.91 -5.03
N ASP A 229 -5.42 5.32 -4.29
CA ASP A 229 -6.02 4.49 -3.24
C ASP A 229 -6.62 3.19 -3.83
N VAL A 230 -7.28 3.29 -4.98
CA VAL A 230 -7.79 2.12 -5.71
C VAL A 230 -6.66 1.20 -6.13
N LEU A 231 -5.55 1.73 -6.66
CA LEU A 231 -4.38 0.92 -7.02
C LEU A 231 -3.81 0.18 -5.80
N SER A 232 -3.80 0.82 -4.64
CA SER A 232 -3.24 0.22 -3.41
C SER A 232 -4.00 -1.02 -2.95
N GLY A 233 -5.30 -1.12 -3.22
CA GLY A 233 -6.04 -2.35 -2.96
C GLY A 233 -5.89 -3.45 -4.01
N VAL A 234 -5.47 -3.12 -5.24
CA VAL A 234 -5.32 -4.09 -6.35
C VAL A 234 -4.00 -4.83 -6.25
#